data_AF-A0A6L7TX98-F1
#
_entry.id   AF-A0A6L7TX98-F1
#
_cell.length_a   1.000
_cell.length_b   1.000
_cell.length_c   1.000
_cell.angle_alpha   90.00
_cell.angle_beta   90.00
_cell.angle_gamma   90.00
#
_symmetry.space_group_name_H-M   'P 1'
#
loop_
_entity.id
_entity.type
_entity.pdbx_description
1 polymer ?
#
loop_
_entity_poly.entity_id
_entity_poly.type
_entity_poly.pdbx_seq_one_letter_code
_entity_poly.pdbx_strand_id
1 'polypeptide(L)'
;MDQTTGPTGHIRRATQRIGSRAHSHTDKLTQKGKQSGGRYQYEGGKSTIQEAPMLRTLMRLDAFQSRFVEADVGPVMLSGGPGVGKTRSVVARAIQLMLLGVRPDDVALLTPHDHLVPHLKAELEEIPQRFRQRRPLLEREEGDIDQLQRAVQLGTQIFVGTPYQYAHRLLRDHDAGPSTVWTDDDAIAAIHELERTLPQVYGIPYEPGRGTARRFFHWQGEVKLLPPVNPAPPIPVEGWRQLHNAYDQERNQQQACDRYDLLAEARRIVDRLNADRHDYAARQRPHFLIDDFQDIPEAAFWLLDALCGRQQSLSVAVDPGQPAALQQAFRPLETFRGTYLRAPEYRLMASRRSTPVGNPRGGTDRSPRQAGSPETLPGICGAG
;
A
#
# COMPACT_ATOMS: atom_id res chain seq x y z
N MET A 1 -10.45 46.05 45.53
CA MET A 1 -9.73 45.91 46.82
C MET A 1 -9.50 44.41 47.00
N ASP A 2 -8.43 43.88 46.42
CA ASP A 2 -7.05 43.71 46.95
C ASP A 2 -6.91 42.28 47.52
N GLN A 3 -6.17 41.36 46.87
CA GLN A 3 -4.77 40.96 47.15
C GLN A 3 -4.59 40.41 48.59
N THR A 4 -3.83 39.35 48.94
CA THR A 4 -2.76 38.54 48.33
C THR A 4 -2.34 37.44 49.35
N THR A 5 -1.58 36.45 48.88
CA THR A 5 -0.47 35.73 49.56
C THR A 5 -0.72 34.74 50.72
N GLY A 6 -0.17 33.52 50.55
CA GLY A 6 0.20 32.61 51.66
C GLY A 6 1.58 32.93 52.25
N PRO A 7 2.08 32.13 53.21
CA PRO A 7 3.37 31.46 52.96
C PRO A 7 3.61 30.07 53.63
N THR A 8 4.53 29.35 53.00
CA THR A 8 5.51 28.29 53.37
C THR A 8 5.61 27.68 54.78
N GLY A 9 5.84 26.35 54.81
CA GLY A 9 6.46 25.59 55.92
C GLY A 9 7.25 24.36 55.43
N HIS A 10 8.50 24.24 55.89
CA HIS A 10 9.59 23.37 55.39
C HIS A 10 9.59 21.90 55.86
N ILE A 11 9.99 21.02 54.93
CA ILE A 11 11.03 19.96 54.98
C ILE A 11 11.27 19.21 56.31
N ARG A 12 11.07 17.87 56.27
CA ARG A 12 11.97 16.89 56.92
C ARG A 12 12.19 15.66 56.02
N ARG A 13 13.47 15.42 55.68
CA ARG A 13 14.00 14.19 55.09
C ARG A 13 14.00 13.07 56.13
N ALA A 14 13.61 11.86 55.74
CA ALA A 14 13.96 10.62 56.43
C ALA A 14 14.60 9.66 55.42
N THR A 15 15.92 9.54 55.52
CA THR A 15 16.76 8.52 54.89
C THR A 15 16.66 7.22 55.69
N GLN A 16 16.35 6.10 55.04
CA GLN A 16 16.65 4.77 55.58
C GLN A 16 17.25 3.88 54.48
N ARG A 17 18.53 3.57 54.65
CA ARG A 17 19.29 2.50 54.00
C ARG A 17 19.11 1.22 54.82
N ILE A 18 18.63 0.14 54.19
CA ILE A 18 18.91 -1.28 54.52
C ILE A 18 18.59 -2.02 53.21
N GLY A 19 19.34 -2.96 52.63
CA GLY A 19 20.52 -3.70 52.99
C GLY A 19 20.59 -4.86 51.98
N SER A 20 21.75 -5.05 51.37
CA SER A 20 22.09 -6.09 50.38
C SER A 20 21.81 -7.52 50.84
N ARG A 21 21.31 -8.38 49.94
CA ARG A 21 21.70 -9.80 49.87
C ARG A 21 21.32 -10.43 48.52
N ALA A 22 22.35 -10.62 47.69
CA ALA A 22 22.34 -11.58 46.60
C ALA A 22 22.30 -12.99 47.18
N HIS A 23 21.42 -13.86 46.70
CA HIS A 23 21.52 -15.31 46.85
C HIS A 23 21.25 -15.95 45.50
N SER A 24 22.31 -16.56 44.97
CA SER A 24 22.29 -17.55 43.92
C SER A 24 21.53 -18.79 44.40
N HIS A 25 20.51 -19.22 43.67
CA HIS A 25 20.11 -20.63 43.67
C HIS A 25 19.79 -21.08 42.24
N THR A 26 20.71 -21.88 41.74
CA THR A 26 20.48 -22.85 40.68
C THR A 26 19.46 -23.86 41.17
N ASP A 27 18.32 -23.97 40.49
CA ASP A 27 17.50 -25.17 40.56
C ASP A 27 17.08 -25.62 39.16
N LYS A 28 17.50 -26.84 38.85
CA LYS A 28 17.15 -27.61 37.66
C LYS A 28 15.72 -28.10 37.85
N LEU A 29 14.81 -27.66 36.98
CA LEU A 29 13.52 -28.32 36.79
C LEU A 29 13.35 -28.66 35.31
N THR A 30 13.76 -29.89 35.00
CA THR A 30 13.31 -30.66 33.84
C THR A 30 11.80 -30.88 33.94
N GLN A 31 11.02 -30.25 33.06
CA GLN A 31 9.75 -30.79 32.60
C GLN A 31 9.57 -30.53 31.10
N LYS A 32 9.60 -31.62 30.35
CA LYS A 32 9.19 -31.71 28.95
C LYS A 32 7.70 -31.45 28.86
N GLY A 33 7.33 -30.39 28.14
CA GLY A 33 5.97 -30.14 27.67
C GLY A 33 6.04 -29.44 26.32
N LYS A 34 5.96 -30.23 25.24
CA LYS A 34 5.95 -29.76 23.85
C LYS A 34 4.68 -28.92 23.60
N GLN A 35 4.85 -27.62 23.40
CA GLN A 35 4.01 -26.82 22.51
C GLN A 35 4.94 -25.91 21.70
N SER A 36 5.35 -26.39 20.53
CA SER A 36 6.19 -25.66 19.58
C SER A 36 5.33 -24.73 18.74
N GLY A 37 4.97 -23.58 19.30
CA GLY A 37 4.68 -22.38 18.50
C GLY A 37 6.01 -21.77 18.08
N GLY A 38 6.35 -21.84 16.78
CA GLY A 38 7.58 -21.29 16.23
C GLY A 38 7.64 -19.79 16.51
N ARG A 39 8.43 -19.42 17.51
CA ARG A 39 8.71 -18.05 17.91
C ARG A 39 9.79 -17.55 16.95
N TYR A 40 9.46 -16.58 16.09
CA TYR A 40 10.46 -15.84 15.33
C TYR A 40 11.47 -15.20 16.29
N GLN A 41 12.65 -15.80 16.39
CA GLN A 41 13.79 -15.19 17.05
C GLN A 41 14.45 -14.23 16.05
N TYR A 42 14.00 -12.99 16.07
CA TYR A 42 14.74 -11.88 15.46
C TYR A 42 15.84 -11.45 16.44
N GLU A 43 16.91 -12.25 16.54
CA GLU A 43 18.14 -11.79 17.17
C GLU A 43 18.97 -11.00 16.15
N GLY A 44 19.51 -9.88 16.59
CA GLY A 44 19.94 -8.78 15.72
C GLY A 44 20.98 -9.15 14.68
N GLY A 45 20.80 -8.59 13.48
CA GLY A 45 21.90 -8.21 12.60
C GLY A 45 22.72 -9.37 12.02
N LYS A 46 22.10 -10.17 11.16
CA LYS A 46 22.68 -10.79 9.95
C LYS A 46 21.58 -11.62 9.28
N SER A 47 20.84 -11.01 8.36
CA SER A 47 19.87 -11.75 7.56
C SER A 47 20.63 -12.61 6.55
N THR A 48 20.42 -13.91 6.63
CA THR A 48 20.90 -14.85 5.61
C THR A 48 19.80 -14.93 4.57
N ILE A 49 20.09 -14.58 3.31
CA ILE A 49 19.14 -14.77 2.20
C ILE A 49 18.69 -16.24 2.25
N GLN A 50 17.41 -16.48 2.55
CA GLN A 50 16.86 -17.82 2.54
C GLN A 50 16.38 -18.12 1.12
N GLU A 51 17.29 -18.69 0.33
CA GLU A 51 16.97 -19.19 -1.00
C GLU A 51 15.79 -20.16 -0.94
N ALA A 52 14.87 -20.04 -1.90
CA ALA A 52 13.68 -20.88 -1.97
C ALA A 52 13.58 -21.55 -3.35
N PRO A 53 14.54 -22.43 -3.72
CA PRO A 53 14.62 -23.02 -5.06
C PRO A 53 13.33 -23.77 -5.45
N MET A 54 12.72 -24.52 -4.52
CA MET A 54 11.43 -25.16 -4.78
C MET A 54 10.33 -24.15 -5.09
N LEU A 55 10.30 -22.98 -4.42
CA LEU A 55 9.33 -21.92 -4.70
C LEU A 55 9.61 -21.25 -6.06
N ARG A 56 10.88 -21.03 -6.41
CA ARG A 56 11.28 -20.55 -7.74
C ARG A 56 10.75 -21.49 -8.83
N THR A 57 10.92 -22.80 -8.68
CA THR A 57 10.42 -23.82 -9.61
C THR A 57 8.89 -23.91 -9.60
N LEU A 58 8.25 -23.87 -8.43
CA LEU A 58 6.80 -23.88 -8.27
C LEU A 58 6.16 -22.69 -8.98
N MET A 59 6.73 -21.49 -8.87
CA MET A 59 6.15 -20.28 -9.42
C MET A 59 6.74 -19.89 -10.78
N ARG A 60 7.78 -20.59 -11.28
CA ARG A 60 8.54 -20.24 -12.49
C ARG A 60 9.07 -18.81 -12.42
N LEU A 61 9.76 -18.49 -11.33
CA LEU A 61 10.36 -17.18 -11.11
C LEU A 61 11.64 -17.05 -11.92
N ASP A 62 11.85 -15.89 -12.54
CA ASP A 62 13.16 -15.52 -13.05
C ASP A 62 14.09 -15.04 -11.91
N ALA A 63 15.34 -14.74 -12.23
CA ALA A 63 16.34 -14.32 -11.24
C ALA A 63 15.96 -13.01 -10.52
N PHE A 64 15.33 -12.04 -11.19
CA PHE A 64 14.93 -10.78 -10.58
C PHE A 64 13.68 -10.96 -9.70
N GLN A 65 12.70 -11.73 -10.17
CA GLN A 65 11.52 -12.11 -9.39
C GLN A 65 11.94 -12.87 -8.12
N SER A 66 12.86 -13.82 -8.24
CA SER A 66 13.39 -14.60 -7.12
C SER A 66 14.06 -13.71 -6.08
N ARG A 67 14.89 -12.74 -6.51
CA ARG A 67 15.53 -11.79 -5.60
C ARG A 67 14.54 -10.90 -4.85
N PHE A 68 13.44 -10.51 -5.49
CA PHE A 68 12.35 -9.79 -4.80
C PHE A 68 11.64 -10.69 -3.79
N VAL A 69 11.31 -11.92 -4.18
CA VAL A 69 10.61 -12.89 -3.31
C VAL A 69 11.44 -13.20 -2.07
N GLU A 70 12.75 -13.37 -2.23
CA GLU A 70 13.69 -13.77 -1.17
C GLU A 70 14.35 -12.60 -0.43
N ALA A 71 14.00 -11.36 -0.78
CA ALA A 71 14.50 -10.19 -0.07
C ALA A 71 14.12 -10.26 1.42
N ASP A 72 14.98 -9.72 2.27
CA ASP A 72 14.77 -9.68 3.72
C ASP A 72 13.43 -9.04 4.11
N VAL A 73 13.00 -9.30 5.34
CA VAL A 73 11.85 -8.60 5.94
C VAL A 73 12.20 -7.11 6.07
N GLY A 74 11.42 -6.27 5.42
CA GLY A 74 11.64 -4.84 5.30
C GLY A 74 11.01 -4.28 4.03
N PRO A 75 11.26 -2.98 3.73
CA PRO A 75 10.67 -2.33 2.58
C PRO A 75 11.40 -2.81 1.32
N VAL A 76 10.67 -3.31 0.32
CA VAL A 76 11.23 -3.80 -0.94
C VAL A 76 10.32 -3.44 -2.10
N MET A 77 10.92 -3.10 -3.24
CA MET A 77 10.20 -2.74 -4.45
C MET A 77 10.54 -3.65 -5.63
N LEU A 78 9.51 -4.02 -6.38
CA LEU A 78 9.60 -4.66 -7.68
C LEU A 78 9.06 -3.69 -8.74
N SER A 79 9.90 -3.28 -9.69
CA SER A 79 9.46 -2.41 -10.79
C SER A 79 9.43 -3.16 -12.11
N GLY A 80 8.39 -2.97 -12.93
CA GLY A 80 8.32 -3.63 -14.23
C GLY A 80 7.07 -3.26 -15.05
N GLY A 81 7.17 -3.33 -16.37
CA GLY A 81 6.05 -3.01 -17.27
C GLY A 81 4.89 -4.03 -17.21
N PRO A 82 3.87 -3.88 -18.06
CA PRO A 82 2.72 -4.78 -18.06
C PRO A 82 3.13 -6.19 -18.48
N GLY A 83 2.51 -7.21 -17.88
CA GLY A 83 2.69 -8.62 -18.26
C GLY A 83 4.04 -9.26 -17.86
N VAL A 84 4.94 -8.55 -17.17
CA VAL A 84 6.26 -9.08 -16.78
C VAL A 84 6.23 -9.97 -15.52
N GLY A 85 5.06 -10.21 -14.93
CA GLY A 85 4.90 -11.10 -13.77
C GLY A 85 5.04 -10.43 -12.40
N LYS A 86 4.66 -9.16 -12.27
CA LYS A 86 4.58 -8.42 -10.99
C LYS A 86 3.69 -9.12 -9.96
N THR A 87 2.42 -9.34 -10.33
CA THR A 87 1.41 -10.05 -9.52
C THR A 87 1.90 -11.42 -9.05
N ARG A 88 2.48 -12.22 -9.96
CA ARG A 88 3.08 -13.52 -9.61
C ARG A 88 4.16 -13.40 -8.55
N SER A 89 4.96 -12.35 -8.59
CA SER A 89 6.08 -12.14 -7.67
C SER A 89 5.59 -11.72 -6.28
N VAL A 90 4.58 -10.85 -6.17
CA VAL A 90 3.98 -10.50 -4.87
C VAL A 90 3.25 -11.69 -4.26
N VAL A 91 2.54 -12.49 -5.07
CA VAL A 91 1.91 -13.75 -4.62
C VAL A 91 2.96 -14.76 -4.16
N ALA A 92 4.06 -14.94 -4.91
CA ALA A 92 5.15 -15.83 -4.49
C ALA A 92 5.80 -15.35 -3.19
N ARG A 93 5.95 -14.03 -2.98
CA ARG A 93 6.46 -13.48 -1.73
C ARG A 93 5.54 -13.77 -0.54
N ALA A 94 4.22 -13.82 -0.74
CA ALA A 94 3.30 -14.28 0.30
C ALA A 94 3.61 -15.71 0.76
N ILE A 95 3.85 -16.63 -0.20
CA ILE A 95 4.22 -18.01 0.11
C ILE A 95 5.60 -18.08 0.76
N GLN A 96 6.54 -17.24 0.35
CA GLN A 96 7.85 -17.14 0.99
C GLN A 96 7.72 -16.73 2.46
N LEU A 97 6.88 -15.75 2.79
CA LEU A 97 6.64 -15.37 4.18
C LEU A 97 6.10 -16.56 5.00
N MET A 98 5.20 -17.38 4.43
CA MET A 98 4.74 -18.60 5.10
C MET A 98 5.87 -19.63 5.29
N LEU A 99 6.79 -19.77 4.34
CA LEU A 99 7.98 -20.64 4.46
C LEU A 99 8.90 -20.18 5.60
N LEU A 100 9.04 -18.86 5.77
CA LEU A 100 9.77 -18.26 6.88
C LEU A 100 9.06 -18.52 8.22
N GLY A 101 7.79 -18.91 8.21
CA GLY A 101 6.95 -19.17 9.40
C GLY A 101 5.89 -18.11 9.72
N VAL A 102 5.63 -17.13 8.83
CA VAL A 102 4.77 -15.97 9.13
C VAL A 102 3.35 -16.50 9.18
N ARG A 103 2.57 -16.05 10.15
CA ARG A 103 1.18 -16.50 10.26
C ARG A 103 0.35 -15.87 9.15
N PRO A 104 -0.63 -16.58 8.58
CA PRO A 104 -1.50 -16.01 7.56
C PRO A 104 -2.22 -14.72 7.99
N ASP A 105 -2.60 -14.64 9.27
CA ASP A 105 -3.25 -13.46 9.86
C ASP A 105 -2.38 -12.20 9.82
N ASP A 106 -1.05 -12.39 9.77
CA ASP A 106 -0.05 -11.32 9.77
C ASP A 106 0.34 -10.92 8.33
N VAL A 107 -0.27 -11.51 7.28
CA VAL A 107 0.03 -11.18 5.88
C VAL A 107 -1.21 -10.64 5.17
N ALA A 108 -1.04 -9.51 4.49
CA ALA A 108 -2.08 -8.91 3.68
C ALA A 108 -1.56 -8.62 2.26
N LEU A 109 -2.21 -9.24 1.27
CA LEU A 109 -2.01 -8.97 -0.15
C LEU A 109 -3.06 -7.95 -0.61
N LEU A 110 -2.60 -6.78 -1.01
CA LEU A 110 -3.40 -5.61 -1.30
C LEU A 110 -3.28 -5.18 -2.76
N THR A 111 -4.35 -4.61 -3.28
CA THR A 111 -4.41 -3.87 -4.55
C THR A 111 -5.24 -2.60 -4.33
N PRO A 112 -4.97 -1.49 -5.02
CA PRO A 112 -5.85 -0.31 -4.95
C PRO A 112 -7.21 -0.54 -5.62
N HIS A 113 -7.36 -1.60 -6.42
CA HIS A 113 -8.50 -1.80 -7.31
C HIS A 113 -9.40 -2.95 -6.85
N ASP A 114 -10.63 -2.64 -6.40
CA ASP A 114 -11.60 -3.64 -5.92
C ASP A 114 -11.85 -4.78 -6.93
N HIS A 115 -11.91 -4.45 -8.22
CA HIS A 115 -12.14 -5.44 -9.29
C HIS A 115 -10.95 -6.39 -9.55
N LEU A 116 -9.76 -6.08 -9.03
CA LEU A 116 -8.58 -6.96 -9.11
C LEU A 116 -8.48 -7.93 -7.93
N VAL A 117 -9.22 -7.70 -6.85
CA VAL A 117 -9.21 -8.59 -5.67
C VAL A 117 -9.57 -10.04 -6.02
N PRO A 118 -10.61 -10.34 -6.83
CA PRO A 118 -10.90 -11.72 -7.24
C PRO A 118 -9.76 -12.37 -8.02
N HIS A 119 -9.03 -11.61 -8.83
CA HIS A 119 -7.89 -12.11 -9.60
C HIS A 119 -6.73 -12.52 -8.69
N LEU A 120 -6.41 -11.71 -7.68
CA LEU A 120 -5.37 -12.03 -6.69
C LEU A 120 -5.75 -13.25 -5.85
N LYS A 121 -7.03 -13.39 -5.46
CA LYS A 121 -7.53 -14.58 -4.76
C LYS A 121 -7.40 -15.83 -5.62
N ALA A 122 -7.84 -15.77 -6.88
CA ALA A 122 -7.73 -16.88 -7.82
C ALA A 122 -6.26 -17.32 -8.01
N GLU A 123 -5.31 -16.37 -8.14
CA GLU A 123 -3.89 -16.70 -8.26
C GLU A 123 -3.35 -17.48 -7.05
N LEU A 124 -3.79 -17.18 -5.83
CA LEU A 124 -3.44 -17.94 -4.61
C LEU A 124 -4.13 -19.32 -4.58
N GLU A 125 -5.42 -19.37 -4.91
CA GLU A 125 -6.21 -20.60 -4.92
C GLU A 125 -5.74 -21.62 -5.97
N GLU A 126 -5.09 -21.16 -7.05
CA GLU A 126 -4.47 -22.03 -8.06
C GLU A 126 -3.13 -22.64 -7.61
N ILE A 127 -2.42 -22.05 -6.64
CA ILE A 127 -1.08 -22.52 -6.22
C ILE A 127 -1.10 -23.98 -5.74
N PRO A 128 -2.07 -24.43 -4.90
CA PRO A 128 -2.19 -25.84 -4.55
C PRO A 128 -2.28 -26.78 -5.75
N GLN A 129 -2.99 -26.39 -6.81
CA GLN A 129 -3.07 -27.18 -8.04
C GLN A 129 -1.74 -27.18 -8.80
N ARG A 130 -1.09 -26.01 -8.92
CA ARG A 130 0.24 -25.86 -9.53
C ARG A 130 1.28 -26.71 -8.79
N PHE A 131 1.20 -26.77 -7.45
CA PHE A 131 2.03 -27.62 -6.60
C PHE A 131 1.82 -29.10 -6.92
N ARG A 132 0.57 -29.59 -6.95
CA ARG A 132 0.28 -30.99 -7.31
C ARG A 132 0.81 -31.37 -8.69
N GLN A 133 0.64 -30.50 -9.68
CA GLN A 133 1.11 -30.73 -11.04
C GLN A 133 2.64 -30.75 -11.16
N ARG A 134 3.34 -29.94 -10.36
CA ARG A 134 4.80 -29.78 -10.42
C ARG A 134 5.55 -30.60 -9.38
N ARG A 135 4.86 -31.32 -8.49
CA ARG A 135 5.45 -32.13 -7.43
C ARG A 135 6.65 -32.99 -7.88
N PRO A 136 6.63 -33.71 -9.02
CA PRO A 136 7.78 -34.50 -9.46
C PRO A 136 9.03 -33.68 -9.83
N LEU A 137 8.85 -32.40 -10.19
CA LEU A 137 9.96 -31.47 -10.43
C LEU A 137 10.46 -30.90 -9.10
N LEU A 138 9.55 -30.57 -8.19
CA LEU A 138 9.87 -30.04 -6.87
C LEU A 138 10.66 -31.04 -6.03
N GLU A 139 10.34 -32.33 -6.09
CA GLU A 139 11.08 -33.40 -5.40
C GLU A 139 12.55 -33.54 -5.86
N ARG A 140 12.94 -32.89 -6.96
CA ARG A 140 14.33 -32.86 -7.45
C ARG A 140 15.10 -31.62 -7.01
N GLU A 141 14.40 -30.61 -6.50
CA GLU A 141 14.98 -29.38 -5.98
C GLU A 141 15.43 -29.58 -4.53
N GLU A 142 16.42 -28.78 -4.10
CA GLU A 142 16.83 -28.75 -2.70
C GLU A 142 15.73 -28.12 -1.82
N GLY A 143 15.38 -28.74 -0.69
CA GLY A 143 14.43 -28.18 0.27
C GLY A 143 13.47 -29.19 0.90
N ASP A 144 12.60 -28.70 1.77
CA ASP A 144 11.56 -29.50 2.45
C ASP A 144 10.22 -29.33 1.71
N ILE A 145 9.81 -30.39 1.00
CA ILE A 145 8.56 -30.41 0.22
C ILE A 145 7.32 -30.31 1.11
N ASP A 146 7.35 -30.87 2.31
CA ASP A 146 6.21 -30.85 3.23
C ASP A 146 6.07 -29.46 3.85
N GLN A 147 7.19 -28.79 4.12
CA GLN A 147 7.20 -27.37 4.51
C GLN A 147 6.62 -26.50 3.39
N LEU A 148 7.02 -26.71 2.13
CA LEU A 148 6.45 -25.98 0.99
C LEU A 148 4.96 -26.26 0.83
N GLN A 149 4.53 -27.51 0.92
CA GLN A 149 3.11 -27.87 0.84
C GLN A 149 2.29 -27.15 1.92
N ARG A 150 2.81 -27.09 3.15
CA ARG A 150 2.18 -26.36 4.26
C ARG A 150 2.13 -24.86 3.98
N ALA A 151 3.22 -24.26 3.52
CA ALA A 151 3.28 -22.84 3.18
C ALA A 151 2.28 -22.47 2.08
N VAL A 152 2.16 -23.30 1.04
CA VAL A 152 1.14 -23.15 -0.02
C VAL A 152 -0.28 -23.18 0.55
N GLN A 153 -0.58 -24.11 1.47
CA GLN A 153 -1.91 -24.22 2.09
C GLN A 153 -2.22 -23.07 3.06
N LEU A 154 -1.22 -22.54 3.75
CA LEU A 154 -1.35 -21.38 4.62
C LEU A 154 -1.51 -20.09 3.80
N GLY A 155 -0.85 -20.00 2.64
CA GLY A 155 -0.93 -18.85 1.75
C GLY A 155 -2.34 -18.56 1.23
N THR A 156 -3.19 -19.58 1.10
CA THR A 156 -4.60 -19.37 0.69
C THR A 156 -5.47 -18.75 1.80
N GLN A 157 -4.95 -18.58 3.00
CA GLN A 157 -5.67 -18.08 4.18
C GLN A 157 -5.31 -16.62 4.51
N ILE A 158 -4.38 -16.01 3.78
CA ILE A 158 -3.98 -14.62 4.00
C ILE A 158 -5.12 -13.66 3.68
N PHE A 159 -5.05 -12.44 4.19
CA PHE A 159 -5.96 -11.39 3.77
C PHE A 159 -5.66 -10.99 2.32
N VAL A 160 -6.69 -10.96 1.46
CA VAL A 160 -6.60 -10.44 0.10
C VAL A 160 -7.70 -9.41 -0.10
N GLY A 161 -7.31 -8.20 -0.47
CA GLY A 161 -8.27 -7.11 -0.62
C GLY A 161 -7.63 -5.79 -0.98
N THR A 162 -8.27 -4.76 -0.48
CA THR A 162 -8.00 -3.36 -0.78
C THR A 162 -7.57 -2.65 0.51
N PRO A 163 -6.76 -1.58 0.48
CA PRO A 163 -6.39 -0.85 1.69
C PRO A 163 -7.61 -0.38 2.49
N TYR A 164 -8.69 -0.03 1.79
CA TYR A 164 -9.96 0.37 2.40
C TYR A 164 -10.66 -0.80 3.08
N GLN A 165 -10.66 -1.98 2.44
CA GLN A 165 -11.22 -3.21 3.03
C GLN A 165 -10.41 -3.66 4.24
N TYR A 166 -9.07 -3.51 4.20
CA TYR A 166 -8.20 -3.80 5.34
C TYR A 166 -8.46 -2.82 6.50
N ALA A 167 -8.59 -1.51 6.21
CA ALA A 167 -8.96 -0.51 7.18
C ALA A 167 -10.32 -0.80 7.82
N HIS A 168 -11.33 -1.16 7.01
CA HIS A 168 -12.64 -1.57 7.52
C HIS A 168 -12.56 -2.79 8.43
N ARG A 169 -11.78 -3.82 8.05
CA ARG A 169 -11.52 -4.98 8.92
C ARG A 169 -10.90 -4.53 10.24
N LEU A 170 -9.86 -3.70 10.20
CA LEU A 170 -9.20 -3.18 11.40
C LEU A 170 -10.17 -2.43 12.31
N LEU A 171 -11.05 -1.59 11.76
CA LEU A 171 -12.08 -0.90 12.54
C LEU A 171 -13.02 -1.90 13.23
N ARG A 172 -13.46 -2.94 12.53
CA ARG A 172 -14.33 -3.98 13.09
C ARG A 172 -13.65 -4.81 14.17
N ASP A 173 -12.37 -5.14 13.99
CA ASP A 173 -11.56 -5.89 14.97
C ASP A 173 -11.36 -5.11 16.29
N HIS A 174 -11.67 -3.80 16.30
CA HIS A 174 -11.60 -2.90 17.46
C HIS A 174 -12.94 -2.28 17.83
N ASP A 175 -14.07 -2.92 17.45
CA ASP A 175 -15.44 -2.48 17.77
C ASP A 175 -15.76 -1.02 17.36
N ALA A 176 -15.10 -0.54 16.30
CA ALA A 176 -15.18 0.83 15.80
C ALA A 176 -15.61 0.88 14.32
N GLY A 177 -16.19 -0.20 13.79
CA GLY A 177 -16.70 -0.25 12.42
C GLY A 177 -17.91 0.68 12.24
N PRO A 178 -18.00 1.43 11.12
CA PRO A 178 -19.16 2.28 10.86
C PRO A 178 -20.42 1.46 10.58
N SER A 179 -21.59 2.07 10.84
CA SER A 179 -22.89 1.46 10.54
C SER A 179 -23.18 1.41 9.03
N THR A 180 -22.74 2.44 8.31
CA THR A 180 -22.97 2.60 6.87
C THR A 180 -21.66 2.92 6.18
N VAL A 181 -21.33 2.19 5.12
CA VAL A 181 -20.16 2.45 4.27
C VAL A 181 -20.65 2.86 2.89
N TRP A 182 -20.30 4.06 2.44
CA TRP A 182 -20.58 4.52 1.09
C TRP A 182 -19.57 3.95 0.09
N THR A 183 -20.07 3.50 -1.06
CA THR A 183 -19.23 3.20 -2.22
C THR A 183 -18.74 4.50 -2.87
N ASP A 184 -17.80 4.37 -3.81
CA ASP A 184 -17.40 5.48 -4.66
C ASP A 184 -18.58 6.12 -5.39
N ASP A 185 -19.50 5.29 -5.88
CA ASP A 185 -20.63 5.75 -6.67
C ASP A 185 -21.64 6.49 -5.79
N ASP A 186 -21.85 6.04 -4.54
CA ASP A 186 -22.67 6.76 -3.55
C ASP A 186 -22.07 8.14 -3.24
N ALA A 187 -20.76 8.19 -2.96
CA ALA A 187 -20.05 9.43 -2.68
C ALA A 187 -20.09 10.41 -3.87
N ILE A 188 -19.86 9.90 -5.09
CA ILE A 188 -19.89 10.70 -6.32
C ILE A 188 -21.32 11.20 -6.62
N ALA A 189 -22.34 10.37 -6.39
CA ALA A 189 -23.74 10.77 -6.55
C ALA A 189 -24.12 11.89 -5.57
N ALA A 190 -23.71 11.78 -4.30
CA ALA A 190 -23.92 12.83 -3.30
C ALA A 190 -23.26 14.15 -3.73
N ILE A 191 -22.03 14.10 -4.24
CA ILE A 191 -21.33 15.29 -4.76
C ILE A 191 -22.11 15.90 -5.93
N HIS A 192 -22.56 15.09 -6.89
CA HIS A 192 -23.34 15.60 -8.03
C HIS A 192 -24.63 16.31 -7.62
N GLU A 193 -25.32 15.79 -6.60
CA GLU A 193 -26.52 16.44 -6.08
C GLU A 193 -26.20 17.78 -5.39
N LEU A 194 -25.08 17.86 -4.67
CA LEU A 194 -24.60 19.11 -4.09
C LEU A 194 -24.19 20.12 -5.17
N GLU A 195 -23.50 19.69 -6.23
CA GLU A 195 -23.14 20.56 -7.36
C GLU A 195 -24.37 21.19 -8.03
N ARG A 196 -25.51 20.50 -8.04
CA ARG A 196 -26.79 20.99 -8.58
C ARG A 196 -27.47 22.04 -7.70
N THR A 197 -27.28 21.96 -6.38
CA THR A 197 -28.04 22.72 -5.39
C THR A 197 -27.27 23.92 -4.82
N LEU A 198 -25.95 23.78 -4.60
CA LEU A 198 -25.11 24.82 -3.99
C LEU A 198 -25.10 26.17 -4.73
N PRO A 199 -25.07 26.24 -6.08
CA PRO A 199 -25.12 27.53 -6.79
C PRO A 199 -26.36 28.35 -6.45
N GLN A 200 -27.50 27.67 -6.22
CA GLN A 200 -28.77 28.32 -5.86
C GLN A 200 -28.76 28.84 -4.42
N VAL A 201 -28.09 28.12 -3.52
CA VAL A 201 -28.04 28.44 -2.08
C VAL A 201 -27.02 29.54 -1.78
N TYR A 202 -25.88 29.51 -2.45
CA TYR A 202 -24.73 30.36 -2.09
C TYR A 202 -24.36 31.40 -3.16
N GLY A 203 -25.06 31.44 -4.29
CA GLY A 203 -24.81 32.40 -5.37
C GLY A 203 -23.41 32.28 -5.99
N ILE A 204 -22.81 31.10 -5.91
CA ILE A 204 -21.46 30.83 -6.42
C ILE A 204 -21.58 30.45 -7.90
N PRO A 205 -20.91 31.17 -8.83
CA PRO A 205 -20.83 30.74 -10.22
C PRO A 205 -19.95 29.49 -10.28
N TYR A 206 -20.58 28.33 -10.50
CA TYR A 206 -19.89 27.05 -10.59
C TYR A 206 -20.53 26.17 -11.66
N GLU A 207 -19.76 25.85 -12.69
CA GLU A 207 -20.13 24.87 -13.71
C GLU A 207 -19.12 23.70 -13.67
N PRO A 208 -19.50 22.53 -13.13
CA PRO A 208 -18.60 21.40 -13.04
C PRO A 208 -18.29 20.83 -14.42
N GLY A 209 -17.00 20.75 -14.76
CA GLY A 209 -16.55 20.01 -15.95
C GLY A 209 -16.69 18.48 -15.77
N ARG A 210 -16.50 17.73 -16.86
CA ARG A 210 -16.54 16.25 -16.80
C ARG A 210 -15.55 15.69 -15.77
N GLY A 211 -16.04 14.80 -14.91
CA GLY A 211 -15.24 14.11 -13.90
C GLY A 211 -14.81 14.97 -12.70
N THR A 212 -15.36 16.17 -12.55
CA THR A 212 -15.02 17.08 -11.43
C THR A 212 -15.38 16.48 -10.08
N ALA A 213 -16.58 15.91 -9.93
CA ALA A 213 -17.00 15.21 -8.71
C ALA A 213 -16.04 14.08 -8.31
N ARG A 214 -15.59 13.25 -9.27
CA ARG A 214 -14.64 12.16 -8.99
C ARG A 214 -13.27 12.71 -8.57
N ARG A 215 -12.75 13.74 -9.25
CA ARG A 215 -11.49 14.40 -8.86
C ARG A 215 -11.60 15.05 -7.48
N PHE A 216 -12.75 15.65 -7.19
CA PHE A 216 -13.03 16.23 -5.88
C PHE A 216 -12.98 15.18 -4.78
N PHE A 217 -13.77 14.12 -4.94
CA PHE A 217 -13.88 13.05 -3.96
C PHE A 217 -12.50 12.49 -3.59
N HIS A 218 -11.66 12.24 -4.59
CA HIS A 218 -10.33 11.67 -4.36
C HIS A 218 -9.35 12.69 -3.77
N TRP A 219 -9.41 13.95 -4.21
CA TRP A 219 -8.62 15.02 -3.59
C TRP A 219 -9.00 15.20 -2.11
N GLN A 220 -10.29 15.24 -1.80
CA GLN A 220 -10.81 15.35 -0.45
C GLN A 220 -10.30 14.19 0.42
N GLY A 221 -10.35 12.97 -0.11
CA GLY A 221 -9.84 11.79 0.56
C GLY A 221 -8.38 11.87 0.99
N GLU A 222 -7.52 12.37 0.11
CA GLU A 222 -6.08 12.51 0.38
C GLU A 222 -5.80 13.58 1.44
N VAL A 223 -6.51 14.71 1.39
CA VAL A 223 -6.29 15.80 2.37
C VAL A 223 -6.89 15.50 3.75
N LYS A 224 -7.74 14.47 3.90
CA LYS A 224 -8.27 14.04 5.22
C LYS A 224 -7.20 13.47 6.15
N LEU A 225 -6.16 12.85 5.58
CA LEU A 225 -5.15 12.08 6.32
C LEU A 225 -3.75 12.71 6.31
N LEU A 226 -3.53 13.68 5.43
CA LEU A 226 -2.26 14.37 5.31
C LEU A 226 -2.32 15.69 6.09
N PRO A 227 -1.20 16.13 6.71
CA PRO A 227 -1.08 17.53 7.12
C PRO A 227 -1.37 18.42 5.91
N PRO A 228 -1.85 19.67 6.08
CA PRO A 228 -2.20 20.55 4.97
C PRO A 228 -0.96 21.04 4.23
N VAL A 229 -0.25 20.14 3.55
CA VAL A 229 0.66 20.44 2.43
C VAL A 229 -0.25 20.64 1.23
N ASN A 230 -0.99 21.74 1.29
CA ASN A 230 -2.19 22.11 0.55
C ASN A 230 -2.02 21.95 -0.98
N PRO A 231 -2.35 20.78 -1.59
CA PRO A 231 -2.42 20.73 -3.03
C PRO A 231 -3.66 21.55 -3.41
N ALA A 232 -3.46 22.52 -4.30
CA ALA A 232 -4.56 23.37 -4.75
C ALA A 232 -5.72 22.47 -5.21
N PRO A 233 -6.93 22.72 -4.70
CA PRO A 233 -8.05 21.84 -4.98
C PRO A 233 -8.44 21.95 -6.47
N PRO A 234 -8.97 20.90 -7.12
CA PRO A 234 -9.10 20.84 -8.59
C PRO A 234 -10.16 21.77 -9.27
N ILE A 235 -10.68 22.77 -8.56
CA ILE A 235 -11.67 23.85 -8.89
C ILE A 235 -11.30 25.11 -8.07
N PRO A 236 -11.89 26.28 -8.31
CA PRO A 236 -11.57 27.50 -7.57
C PRO A 236 -11.84 27.40 -6.05
N VAL A 237 -10.95 28.02 -5.27
CA VAL A 237 -10.92 27.99 -3.78
C VAL A 237 -12.26 28.39 -3.14
N GLU A 238 -12.99 29.30 -3.78
CA GLU A 238 -14.22 29.90 -3.23
C GLU A 238 -15.48 29.04 -3.37
N GLY A 239 -15.46 27.95 -4.15
CA GLY A 239 -16.58 26.99 -4.26
C GLY A 239 -16.33 25.66 -3.55
N TRP A 240 -15.06 25.26 -3.43
CA TRP A 240 -14.70 23.99 -2.82
C TRP A 240 -15.01 23.91 -1.34
N ARG A 241 -14.75 24.97 -0.57
CA ARG A 241 -14.90 24.90 0.88
C ARG A 241 -16.35 24.63 1.24
N GLN A 242 -17.28 25.25 0.52
CA GLN A 242 -18.71 25.05 0.65
C GLN A 242 -19.10 23.64 0.22
N LEU A 243 -18.61 23.16 -0.93
CA LEU A 243 -18.89 21.79 -1.39
C LEU A 243 -18.33 20.73 -0.43
N HIS A 244 -17.11 20.92 0.09
CA HIS A 244 -16.48 20.07 1.10
C HIS A 244 -17.29 20.03 2.38
N ASN A 245 -17.64 21.19 2.92
CA ASN A 245 -18.42 21.27 4.15
C ASN A 245 -19.82 20.66 3.97
N ALA A 246 -20.46 20.90 2.83
CA ALA A 246 -21.77 20.34 2.52
C ALA A 246 -21.71 18.81 2.34
N TYR A 247 -20.67 18.30 1.68
CA TYR A 247 -20.45 16.86 1.53
C TYR A 247 -20.23 16.18 2.89
N ASP A 248 -19.35 16.74 3.73
CA ASP A 248 -19.12 16.21 5.07
C ASP A 248 -20.40 16.25 5.92
N GLN A 249 -21.19 17.31 5.81
CA GLN A 249 -22.49 17.42 6.49
C GLN A 249 -23.48 16.35 6.03
N GLU A 250 -23.66 16.18 4.72
CA GLU A 250 -24.56 15.18 4.13
C GLU A 250 -24.17 13.77 4.58
N ARG A 251 -22.89 13.43 4.45
CA ARG A 251 -22.36 12.14 4.89
C ARG A 251 -22.57 11.91 6.39
N ASN A 252 -22.30 12.92 7.22
CA ASN A 252 -22.47 12.83 8.67
C ASN A 252 -23.95 12.69 9.06
N GLN A 253 -24.88 13.36 8.37
CA GLN A 253 -26.32 13.24 8.61
C GLN A 253 -26.81 11.81 8.36
N GLN A 254 -26.26 11.15 7.35
CA GLN A 254 -26.55 9.74 7.06
C GLN A 254 -25.75 8.75 7.92
N GLN A 255 -24.92 9.24 8.85
CA GLN A 255 -24.01 8.44 9.67
C GLN A 255 -23.16 7.47 8.82
N ALA A 256 -22.77 7.93 7.63
CA ALA A 256 -22.01 7.15 6.68
C ALA A 256 -20.51 7.44 6.80
N CYS A 257 -19.71 6.45 6.39
CA CYS A 257 -18.27 6.61 6.15
C CYS A 257 -17.99 6.30 4.70
N ASP A 258 -17.29 7.20 4.01
CA ASP A 258 -16.69 6.87 2.72
C ASP A 258 -15.40 6.07 2.91
N ARG A 259 -14.81 5.59 1.82
CA ARG A 259 -13.58 4.78 1.91
C ARG A 259 -12.37 5.52 2.49
N TYR A 260 -12.29 6.84 2.32
CA TYR A 260 -11.19 7.62 2.89
C TYR A 260 -11.41 7.88 4.37
N ASP A 261 -12.66 7.96 4.82
CA ASP A 261 -12.99 7.93 6.26
C ASP A 261 -12.58 6.62 6.91
N LEU A 262 -12.76 5.49 6.22
CA LEU A 262 -12.28 4.20 6.73
C LEU A 262 -10.77 4.24 7.01
N LEU A 263 -9.98 4.82 6.09
CA LEU A 263 -8.54 4.99 6.30
C LEU A 263 -8.26 5.96 7.47
N ALA A 264 -8.99 7.07 7.53
CA ALA A 264 -8.80 8.11 8.55
C ALA A 264 -9.10 7.59 9.96
N GLU A 265 -10.24 6.92 10.14
CA GLU A 265 -10.62 6.33 11.43
C GLU A 265 -9.68 5.19 11.81
N ALA A 266 -9.29 4.34 10.85
CA ALA A 266 -8.32 3.28 11.10
C ALA A 266 -6.98 3.87 11.58
N ARG A 267 -6.52 4.97 10.98
CA ARG A 267 -5.32 5.66 11.41
C ARG A 267 -5.45 6.22 12.83
N ARG A 268 -6.57 6.83 13.19
CA ARG A 268 -6.83 7.32 14.55
C ARG A 268 -6.82 6.19 15.60
N ILE A 269 -7.28 5.00 15.24
CA ILE A 269 -7.16 3.82 16.12
C ILE A 269 -5.70 3.45 16.30
N VAL A 270 -4.94 3.33 15.20
CA VAL A 270 -3.52 2.97 15.24
C VAL A 270 -2.72 3.97 16.08
N ASP A 271 -2.94 5.26 15.89
CA ASP A 271 -2.25 6.32 16.63
C ASP A 271 -2.55 6.25 18.14
N ARG A 272 -3.82 6.07 18.53
CA ARG A 272 -4.20 5.85 19.94
C ARG A 272 -3.54 4.60 20.52
N LEU A 273 -3.60 3.49 19.81
CA LEU A 273 -3.04 2.23 20.27
C LEU A 273 -1.52 2.32 20.46
N ASN A 274 -0.82 3.01 19.56
CA ASN A 274 0.62 3.25 19.67
C ASN A 274 0.96 4.21 20.83
N ALA A 275 0.09 5.17 21.15
CA ALA A 275 0.26 6.07 22.29
C ALA A 275 0.06 5.35 23.64
N ASP A 276 -1.01 4.57 23.78
CA ASP A 276 -1.37 3.91 25.04
C ASP A 276 -0.53 2.66 25.32
N ARG A 277 -0.09 1.98 24.26
CA ARG A 277 0.71 0.76 24.30
C ARG A 277 1.83 0.97 23.31
N HIS A 278 3.06 1.19 23.80
CA HIS A 278 4.24 1.55 23.02
C HIS A 278 4.65 0.57 21.87
N ASP A 279 3.80 -0.38 21.44
CA ASP A 279 4.18 -1.38 20.46
C ASP A 279 3.02 -2.13 19.76
N TYR A 280 1.84 -1.53 19.52
CA TYR A 280 0.75 -2.24 18.80
C TYR A 280 1.25 -2.81 17.46
N ALA A 281 1.93 -1.97 16.67
CA ALA A 281 2.53 -2.37 15.41
C ALA A 281 3.53 -3.54 15.58
N ALA A 282 4.40 -3.56 16.59
CA ALA A 282 5.34 -4.67 16.74
C ALA A 282 4.77 -5.90 17.47
N ARG A 283 3.51 -5.86 17.93
CA ARG A 283 2.76 -7.06 18.33
C ARG A 283 2.07 -7.73 17.14
N GLN A 284 1.45 -6.94 16.26
CA GLN A 284 0.73 -7.46 15.11
C GLN A 284 1.65 -7.80 13.93
N ARG A 285 2.80 -7.11 13.80
CA ARG A 285 3.84 -7.35 12.79
C ARG A 285 3.29 -7.68 11.40
N PRO A 286 2.37 -6.85 10.85
CA PRO A 286 1.79 -7.14 9.55
C PRO A 286 2.85 -7.02 8.45
N HIS A 287 2.77 -7.92 7.48
CA HIS A 287 3.52 -7.88 6.23
C HIS A 287 2.54 -7.50 5.11
N PHE A 288 2.72 -6.31 4.55
CA PHE A 288 1.91 -5.84 3.44
C PHE A 288 2.60 -6.12 2.11
N LEU A 289 1.88 -6.78 1.21
CA LEU A 289 2.29 -7.05 -0.17
C LEU A 289 1.33 -6.27 -1.06
N ILE A 290 1.81 -5.32 -1.86
CA ILE A 290 0.95 -4.41 -2.61
C ILE A 290 1.23 -4.54 -4.10
N ASP A 291 0.21 -4.94 -4.88
CA ASP A 291 0.23 -4.86 -6.34
C ASP A 291 -0.30 -3.50 -6.80
N ASP A 292 0.15 -3.04 -7.97
CA ASP A 292 -0.18 -1.73 -8.55
C ASP A 292 0.01 -0.54 -7.59
N PHE A 293 1.15 -0.53 -6.87
CA PHE A 293 1.43 0.47 -5.84
C PHE A 293 1.36 1.92 -6.32
N GLN A 294 1.59 2.19 -7.61
CA GLN A 294 1.47 3.53 -8.19
C GLN A 294 0.07 4.16 -8.04
N ASP A 295 -0.97 3.34 -7.87
CA ASP A 295 -2.37 3.77 -7.77
C ASP A 295 -2.86 3.85 -6.31
N ILE A 296 -2.02 3.51 -5.33
CA ILE A 296 -2.37 3.59 -3.91
C ILE A 296 -2.43 5.05 -3.47
N PRO A 297 -3.54 5.51 -2.85
CA PRO A 297 -3.60 6.85 -2.27
C PRO A 297 -2.54 7.04 -1.20
N GLU A 298 -2.00 8.24 -1.08
CA GLU A 298 -0.96 8.55 -0.10
C GLU A 298 -1.47 8.39 1.35
N ALA A 299 -2.73 8.77 1.58
CA ALA A 299 -3.47 8.46 2.80
C ALA A 299 -3.36 6.97 3.22
N ALA A 300 -3.53 6.05 2.26
CA ALA A 300 -3.46 4.61 2.53
C ALA A 300 -2.01 4.16 2.79
N PHE A 301 -1.04 4.71 2.04
CA PHE A 301 0.38 4.47 2.29
C PHE A 301 0.75 4.77 3.74
N TRP A 302 0.37 5.94 4.26
CA TRP A 302 0.73 6.33 5.63
C TRP A 302 0.05 5.47 6.69
N LEU A 303 -1.18 4.99 6.46
CA LEU A 303 -1.80 4.00 7.34
C LEU A 303 -0.99 2.70 7.38
N LEU A 304 -0.61 2.16 6.22
CA LEU A 304 0.13 0.92 6.11
C LEU A 304 1.55 1.03 6.70
N ASP A 305 2.23 2.16 6.48
CA ASP A 305 3.53 2.46 7.11
C ASP A 305 3.43 2.48 8.64
N ALA A 306 2.43 3.17 9.19
CA ALA A 306 2.20 3.22 10.64
C ALA A 306 1.93 1.84 11.25
N LEU A 307 1.23 0.97 10.52
CA LEU A 307 0.95 -0.41 10.94
C LEU A 307 2.19 -1.32 10.86
N CYS A 308 3.08 -1.11 9.89
CA CYS A 308 4.36 -1.82 9.79
C CYS A 308 5.33 -1.49 10.94
N GLY A 309 5.22 -0.29 11.51
CA GLY A 309 6.11 0.18 12.58
C GLY A 309 7.59 0.03 12.23
N ARG A 310 8.39 -0.47 13.18
CA ARG A 310 9.85 -0.61 13.02
C ARG A 310 10.29 -1.67 12.02
N GLN A 311 9.43 -2.66 11.72
CA GLN A 311 9.78 -3.72 10.79
C GLN A 311 9.70 -3.26 9.34
N GLN A 312 8.90 -2.22 9.07
CA GLN A 312 8.74 -1.62 7.74
C GLN A 312 8.48 -2.69 6.66
N SER A 313 7.72 -3.74 6.99
CA SER A 313 7.55 -4.90 6.09
C SER A 313 6.53 -4.61 4.98
N LEU A 314 6.94 -3.75 4.05
CA LEU A 314 6.15 -3.28 2.94
C LEU A 314 6.80 -3.73 1.62
N SER A 315 6.17 -4.67 0.93
CA SER A 315 6.65 -5.18 -0.36
C SER A 315 5.75 -4.66 -1.47
N VAL A 316 6.28 -3.84 -2.36
CA VAL A 316 5.48 -3.13 -3.36
C VAL A 316 5.87 -3.54 -4.76
N ALA A 317 4.88 -3.78 -5.63
CA ALA A 317 5.07 -3.94 -7.06
C ALA A 317 4.52 -2.72 -7.79
N VAL A 318 5.31 -2.19 -8.73
CA VAL A 318 5.01 -0.94 -9.43
C VAL A 318 5.21 -1.09 -10.93
N ASP A 319 4.29 -0.51 -11.71
CA ASP A 319 4.49 -0.26 -13.14
C ASP A 319 4.94 1.18 -13.38
N PRO A 320 6.22 1.43 -13.71
CA PRO A 320 6.70 2.80 -13.93
C PRO A 320 6.21 3.41 -15.25
N GLY A 321 5.72 2.60 -16.19
CA GLY A 321 5.22 3.06 -17.49
C GLY A 321 3.71 3.34 -17.49
N GLN A 322 2.99 2.87 -16.47
CA GLN A 322 1.57 3.15 -16.30
C GLN A 322 1.42 4.48 -15.54
N PRO A 323 0.78 5.50 -16.15
CA PRO A 323 0.42 6.68 -15.38
C PRO A 323 -0.56 6.28 -14.29
N ALA A 324 -0.41 6.84 -13.09
CA ALA A 324 -1.40 6.66 -12.03
C ALA A 324 -2.80 7.02 -12.58
N ALA A 325 -3.80 6.18 -12.30
CA ALA A 325 -5.16 6.28 -12.86
C ALA A 325 -5.78 7.67 -12.64
N LEU A 326 -5.35 8.32 -11.57
CA LEU A 326 -5.55 9.72 -11.31
C LEU A 326 -4.17 10.33 -11.44
N GLN A 327 -4.01 11.41 -12.22
CA GLN A 327 -2.86 12.29 -12.06
C GLN A 327 -2.98 12.94 -10.67
N GLN A 328 -2.74 12.15 -9.62
CA GLN A 328 -2.85 12.55 -8.24
C GLN A 328 -1.84 13.69 -8.07
N ALA A 329 -2.26 14.75 -7.39
CA ALA A 329 -1.33 15.76 -6.88
C ALA A 329 -0.27 15.11 -5.95
N PHE A 330 -0.58 13.91 -5.47
CA PHE A 330 0.20 13.06 -4.60
C PHE A 330 1.00 12.04 -5.41
N ARG A 331 2.18 11.68 -4.89
CA ARG A 331 3.18 10.86 -5.58
C ARG A 331 3.58 9.70 -4.68
N PRO A 332 2.72 8.68 -4.49
CA PRO A 332 2.95 7.59 -3.54
C PRO A 332 4.29 6.87 -3.77
N LEU A 333 4.73 6.73 -5.03
CA LEU A 333 6.03 6.17 -5.37
C LEU A 333 7.20 7.05 -4.92
N GLU A 334 7.09 8.37 -5.05
CA GLU A 334 8.10 9.32 -4.57
C GLU A 334 8.10 9.35 -3.04
N THR A 335 6.92 9.33 -2.40
CA THR A 335 6.77 9.23 -0.95
C THR A 335 7.41 7.94 -0.42
N PHE A 336 7.18 6.79 -1.05
CA PHE A 336 7.84 5.52 -0.69
C PHE A 336 9.36 5.63 -0.79
N ARG A 337 9.88 6.14 -1.91
CA ARG A 337 11.33 6.30 -2.13
C ARG A 337 11.97 7.27 -1.15
N GLY A 338 11.27 8.35 -0.79
CA GLY A 338 11.71 9.31 0.22
C GLY A 338 11.68 8.76 1.64
N THR A 339 10.69 7.91 1.95
CA THR A 339 10.51 7.30 3.28
C THR A 339 11.48 6.14 3.50
N TYR A 340 11.64 5.26 2.51
CA TYR A 340 12.50 4.08 2.59
C TYR A 340 13.73 4.21 1.68
N LEU A 341 14.63 5.13 2.04
CA LEU A 341 15.82 5.48 1.25
C LEU A 341 16.74 4.28 0.89
N ARG A 342 16.67 3.18 1.66
CA ARG A 342 17.49 1.98 1.47
C ARG A 342 16.70 0.76 0.98
N ALA A 343 15.44 0.92 0.62
CA ALA A 343 14.64 -0.18 0.09
C ALA A 343 15.26 -0.69 -1.23
N PRO A 344 15.59 -1.98 -1.34
CA PRO A 344 16.05 -2.55 -2.61
C PRO A 344 14.95 -2.46 -3.67
N GLU A 345 15.34 -2.01 -4.88
CA GLU A 345 14.51 -2.04 -6.09
C GLU A 345 15.01 -3.16 -7.03
N TYR A 346 14.14 -4.11 -7.34
CA TYR A 346 14.38 -5.13 -8.36
C TYR A 346 13.59 -4.80 -9.61
N ARG A 347 14.28 -4.60 -10.74
CA ARG A 347 13.64 -4.24 -12.01
C ARG A 347 13.45 -5.46 -12.90
N LEU A 348 12.20 -5.77 -13.22
CA LEU A 348 11.83 -6.78 -14.21
C LEU A 348 12.03 -6.20 -15.61
N MET A 349 12.99 -6.76 -16.33
CA MET A 349 13.18 -6.50 -17.74
C MET A 349 12.20 -7.36 -18.52
N ALA A 350 11.53 -6.80 -19.52
CA ALA A 350 10.71 -7.59 -20.44
C ALA A 350 11.56 -8.76 -20.98
N SER A 351 11.08 -10.00 -20.77
CA SER A 351 11.70 -11.13 -21.46
C SER A 351 11.61 -10.87 -22.95
N ARG A 352 12.68 -11.09 -23.72
CA ARG A 352 12.63 -11.11 -25.19
C ARG A 352 11.82 -12.32 -25.69
N ARG A 353 10.58 -12.51 -25.24
CA ARG A 353 9.63 -13.45 -25.82
C ARG A 353 8.56 -12.66 -26.55
N SER A 354 8.95 -12.23 -27.74
CA SER A 354 8.15 -12.06 -28.95
C SER A 354 9.14 -11.58 -30.01
N THR A 355 9.79 -12.49 -30.72
CA THR A 355 10.14 -12.16 -32.12
C THR A 355 8.79 -11.98 -32.82
N PRO A 356 8.47 -10.80 -33.38
CA PRO A 356 7.38 -10.73 -34.32
C PRO A 356 7.87 -11.47 -35.57
N VAL A 357 7.57 -12.76 -35.68
CA VAL A 357 7.49 -13.42 -36.98
C VAL A 357 6.19 -12.90 -37.59
N GLY A 358 6.30 -11.73 -38.20
CA GLY A 358 5.25 -11.04 -38.92
C GLY A 358 5.85 -10.47 -40.21
N ASN A 359 5.69 -11.26 -41.27
CA ASN A 359 6.07 -11.04 -42.66
C ASN A 359 6.03 -9.56 -43.14
N PRO A 360 7.06 -9.02 -43.81
CA PRO A 360 7.06 -7.65 -44.32
C PRO A 360 6.29 -7.59 -45.65
N ARG A 361 5.01 -7.19 -45.63
CA ARG A 361 4.31 -6.72 -46.84
C ARG A 361 3.31 -5.62 -46.49
N GLY A 362 3.59 -4.43 -47.01
CA GLY A 362 2.74 -3.26 -46.88
C GLY A 362 3.51 -1.98 -47.15
N GLY A 363 4.06 -1.87 -48.36
CA GLY A 363 4.66 -0.63 -48.84
C GLY A 363 3.57 0.35 -49.26
N THR A 364 3.69 1.59 -48.82
CA THR A 364 3.32 2.78 -49.60
C THR A 364 4.33 3.89 -49.30
N ASP A 365 5.35 3.89 -50.15
CA ASP A 365 5.95 5.02 -50.84
C ASP A 365 5.90 6.41 -50.15
N ARG A 366 7.09 6.87 -49.71
CA ARG A 366 7.41 8.29 -49.53
C ARG A 366 8.32 8.70 -50.68
N SER A 367 7.85 9.58 -51.56
CA SER A 367 8.71 10.27 -52.53
C SER A 367 9.57 11.34 -51.83
N PRO A 368 10.82 11.58 -52.26
CA PRO A 368 11.77 12.45 -51.57
C PRO A 368 11.80 13.88 -52.12
N ARG A 369 12.16 14.82 -51.24
CA ARG A 369 12.52 16.21 -51.56
C ARG A 369 13.79 16.26 -52.43
N GLN A 370 13.79 17.13 -53.44
CA GLN A 370 15.02 17.68 -54.03
C GLN A 370 15.10 19.19 -53.77
N ALA A 371 16.34 19.65 -53.58
CA ALA A 371 16.75 21.00 -53.22
C ALA A 371 17.11 21.84 -54.47
N GLY A 372 17.11 23.17 -54.35
CA GLY A 372 17.80 24.05 -55.31
C GLY A 372 17.38 25.54 -55.31
N SER A 373 17.80 26.28 -54.28
CA SER A 373 18.47 27.62 -54.29
C SER A 373 17.83 28.84 -55.06
N PRO A 374 18.34 30.09 -54.94
CA PRO A 374 17.54 31.24 -54.48
C PRO A 374 17.55 32.49 -55.39
N GLU A 375 16.44 33.19 -55.63
CA GLU A 375 16.50 34.50 -56.32
C GLU A 375 15.47 35.52 -55.80
N THR A 376 16.03 36.64 -55.32
CA THR A 376 15.59 38.06 -55.44
C THR A 376 14.19 38.53 -55.02
N LEU A 377 14.17 39.45 -54.02
CA LEU A 377 13.27 40.62 -53.95
C LEU A 377 13.59 41.58 -55.14
N PRO A 378 12.72 42.55 -55.57
CA PRO A 378 11.74 43.32 -54.76
C PRO A 378 10.42 43.74 -55.48
N GLY A 379 9.54 44.48 -54.78
CA GLY A 379 8.76 45.57 -55.41
C GLY A 379 7.23 45.45 -55.52
N ILE A 380 6.52 46.07 -54.57
CA ILE A 380 5.53 47.16 -54.74
C ILE A 380 4.54 47.14 -55.95
N CYS A 381 3.24 47.26 -55.59
CA CYS A 381 2.07 47.85 -56.29
C CYS A 381 1.37 47.16 -57.48
N GLY A 382 0.03 47.17 -57.40
CA GLY A 382 -0.83 47.61 -58.51
C GLY A 382 -1.79 46.56 -59.08
N ALA A 383 -3.09 46.80 -58.88
CA ALA A 383 -4.18 46.08 -59.52
C ALA A 383 -4.28 46.41 -61.03
N GLY A 384 -4.64 45.40 -61.81
CA GLY A 384 -5.02 45.43 -63.22
C GLY A 384 -5.58 44.08 -63.61
#